data_AF-A0A1Y1KJU8-F1
#
_entry.id   AF-A0A1Y1KJU8-F1
#
_cell.length_a   1.000
_cell.length_b   1.000
_cell.length_c   1.000
_cell.angle_alpha   90.00
_cell.angle_beta   90.00
_cell.angle_gamma   90.00
#
_symmetry.space_group_name_H-M   'P 1'
#
loop_
_entity.id
_entity.type
_entity.pdbx_description
1 polymer ?
#
loop_
_entity_poly.entity_id
_entity_poly.type
_entity_poly.pdbx_seq_one_letter_code
_entity_poly.pdbx_strand_id
1 'polypeptide(L)'
;MEVDSEENFRKVIQRNNCPASSFPSEASITKNFVDFIDTSKSLDHDPNVQAMQSSYYPNRGDIPSATELSESAILEALNALIKAVNTLTVDVRNQHQVIDRLRVLLENCNICNSASITTQPTCGTHPPQCFARVQCQDTPNGPRCGPCPYGFVGNGYECTAVRTCRDYPCFHDVQCRDTDHGYECGPCPAGYEGDGEHCAKRSGCEYSPCHPGQN
;
A
#
# COMPACT_ATOMS: atom_id res chain seq x y z
N MET A 1 7.18 -7.68 -11.29
CA MET A 1 6.17 -7.50 -10.22
C MET A 1 4.84 -7.40 -10.96
N GLU A 2 4.31 -8.55 -11.36
CA GLU A 2 3.03 -8.66 -12.05
C GLU A 2 1.93 -8.50 -10.99
N VAL A 3 1.05 -7.52 -11.20
CA VAL A 3 -0.11 -7.32 -10.34
C VAL A 3 -1.25 -8.11 -10.98
N ASP A 4 -1.50 -9.31 -10.46
CA ASP A 4 -2.65 -10.15 -10.81
C ASP A 4 -3.96 -9.42 -10.46
N SER A 5 -4.47 -8.66 -11.41
CA SER A 5 -5.66 -7.80 -11.27
C SER A 5 -6.97 -8.60 -11.28
N GLU A 6 -6.97 -9.82 -11.82
CA GLU A 6 -8.18 -10.68 -11.87
C GLU A 6 -8.53 -11.33 -10.53
N GLU A 7 -7.57 -11.55 -9.63
CA GLU A 7 -7.86 -12.11 -8.30
C GLU A 7 -8.52 -11.10 -7.36
N ASN A 8 -8.37 -9.81 -7.62
CA ASN A 8 -8.81 -8.76 -6.71
C ASN A 8 -10.34 -8.60 -6.72
N PHE A 9 -10.94 -8.65 -7.91
CA PHE A 9 -12.38 -8.42 -8.04
C PHE A 9 -13.22 -9.54 -7.44
N ARG A 10 -12.84 -10.81 -7.65
CA ARG A 10 -13.52 -11.95 -7.03
C ARG A 10 -13.42 -11.93 -5.50
N LYS A 11 -12.25 -11.58 -4.96
CA LYS A 11 -12.04 -11.42 -3.51
C LYS A 11 -12.91 -10.30 -2.92
N VAL A 12 -13.07 -9.18 -3.64
CA VAL A 12 -13.94 -8.07 -3.22
C VAL A 12 -15.42 -8.44 -3.27
N ILE A 13 -15.85 -9.17 -4.31
CA ILE A 13 -17.25 -9.59 -4.48
C ILE A 13 -17.66 -10.64 -3.44
N GLN A 14 -16.79 -11.62 -3.15
CA GLN A 14 -17.02 -12.61 -2.09
C GLN A 14 -17.07 -11.97 -0.71
N ARG A 15 -16.28 -10.91 -0.48
CA ARG A 15 -16.28 -10.15 0.79
C ARG A 15 -17.58 -9.38 1.03
N ASN A 16 -18.39 -9.14 0.00
CA ASN A 16 -19.64 -8.35 0.05
C ASN A 16 -20.92 -9.19 -0.14
N ASN A 17 -20.82 -10.52 -0.18
CA ASN A 17 -21.97 -11.45 -0.18
C ASN A 17 -23.01 -11.22 -1.31
N CYS A 18 -22.56 -10.89 -2.53
CA CYS A 18 -23.45 -10.75 -3.68
C CYS A 18 -23.99 -12.13 -4.14
N PRO A 19 -25.31 -12.29 -4.38
CA PRO A 19 -25.88 -13.56 -4.79
C PRO A 19 -25.46 -13.97 -6.21
N ALA A 20 -25.15 -15.25 -6.40
CA ALA A 20 -24.74 -15.83 -7.68
C ALA A 20 -25.82 -15.77 -8.79
N SER A 21 -27.00 -15.22 -8.52
CA SER A 21 -28.07 -15.03 -9.51
C SER A 21 -28.00 -13.67 -10.23
N SER A 22 -27.09 -12.78 -9.85
CA SER A 22 -26.89 -11.47 -10.50
C SER A 22 -25.79 -11.48 -11.56
N PHE A 23 -25.55 -12.62 -12.22
CA PHE A 23 -24.67 -12.68 -13.39
C PHE A 23 -25.47 -12.47 -14.67
N PRO A 24 -25.19 -11.43 -15.48
CA PRO A 24 -25.29 -11.59 -16.92
C PRO A 24 -24.29 -12.68 -17.33
N SER A 25 -24.68 -13.56 -18.25
CA SER A 25 -23.79 -14.60 -18.78
C SER A 25 -22.45 -14.01 -19.24
N GLU A 26 -21.35 -14.76 -19.13
CA GLU A 26 -19.96 -14.32 -19.41
C GLU A 26 -19.77 -13.61 -20.77
N ALA A 27 -20.69 -13.81 -21.72
CA ALA A 27 -20.73 -13.15 -23.02
C ALA A 27 -21.13 -11.65 -22.96
N SER A 28 -21.80 -11.19 -21.91
CA SER A 28 -22.24 -9.78 -21.78
C SER A 28 -21.23 -8.90 -21.04
N ILE A 29 -20.40 -9.48 -20.17
CA ILE A 29 -19.40 -8.74 -19.37
C ILE A 29 -18.19 -8.37 -20.22
N THR A 30 -17.72 -9.30 -21.06
CA THR A 30 -16.66 -9.06 -22.03
C THR A 30 -17.07 -8.05 -23.10
N LYS A 31 -18.33 -8.08 -23.57
CA LYS A 31 -18.80 -7.12 -24.56
C LYS A 31 -18.81 -5.68 -24.05
N ASN A 32 -19.30 -5.44 -22.83
CA ASN A 32 -19.33 -4.10 -22.23
C ASN A 32 -17.93 -3.58 -21.84
N PHE A 33 -17.01 -4.47 -21.45
CA PHE A 33 -15.63 -4.08 -21.14
C PHE A 33 -14.81 -3.82 -22.42
N VAL A 34 -15.00 -4.63 -23.47
CA VAL A 34 -14.35 -4.42 -24.77
C VAL A 34 -14.89 -3.16 -25.47
N ASP A 35 -16.19 -2.88 -25.39
CA ASP A 35 -16.77 -1.63 -25.92
C ASP A 35 -16.25 -0.37 -25.17
N PHE A 36 -15.94 -0.49 -23.87
CA PHE A 36 -15.32 0.58 -23.08
C PHE A 36 -13.81 0.77 -23.40
N ILE A 37 -13.09 -0.32 -23.65
CA ILE A 37 -11.67 -0.28 -24.03
C ILE A 37 -11.50 0.24 -25.47
N ASP A 38 -12.41 -0.06 -26.40
CA ASP A 38 -12.30 0.42 -27.79
C ASP A 38 -12.54 1.94 -27.92
N THR A 39 -13.18 2.56 -26.92
CA THR A 39 -13.26 4.03 -26.83
C THR A 39 -11.95 4.70 -26.37
N SER A 40 -10.99 3.93 -25.84
CA SER A 40 -9.69 4.43 -25.36
C SER A 40 -8.55 4.39 -26.40
N LYS A 41 -8.81 3.89 -27.62
CA LYS A 41 -7.84 3.93 -28.75
C LYS A 41 -7.69 5.31 -29.41
N SER A 42 -7.72 6.39 -28.62
CA SER A 42 -7.43 7.73 -29.12
C SER A 42 -6.17 8.31 -28.45
N LEU A 43 -5.12 7.49 -28.32
CA LEU A 43 -3.79 7.91 -27.87
C LEU A 43 -2.83 8.24 -29.03
N ASP A 44 -3.23 8.01 -30.27
CA ASP A 44 -2.43 8.35 -31.46
C ASP A 44 -2.30 9.87 -31.69
N HIS A 45 -2.96 10.70 -30.87
CA HIS A 45 -2.92 12.17 -30.93
C HIS A 45 -2.46 12.81 -29.60
N ASP A 46 -1.77 12.09 -28.71
CA ASP A 46 -1.23 12.70 -27.48
C ASP A 46 0.08 13.48 -27.77
N PRO A 47 0.08 14.83 -27.66
CA PRO A 47 1.25 15.65 -27.95
C PRO A 47 2.41 15.48 -26.95
N ASN A 48 2.18 14.84 -25.79
CA ASN A 48 3.26 14.59 -24.81
C ASN A 48 4.16 13.41 -25.19
N VAL A 49 3.67 12.45 -25.98
CA VAL A 49 4.45 11.25 -26.36
C VAL A 49 5.46 11.56 -27.47
N GLN A 50 5.19 12.56 -28.31
CA GLN A 50 6.02 12.91 -29.47
C GLN A 50 7.22 13.82 -29.12
N ALA A 51 7.28 14.36 -27.90
CA ALA A 51 8.34 15.28 -27.48
C ALA A 51 9.66 14.60 -27.06
N MET A 52 9.73 13.27 -26.99
CA MET A 52 10.92 12.54 -26.50
C MET A 52 11.78 11.89 -27.59
N GLN A 53 11.44 12.05 -28.88
CA GLN A 53 12.14 11.37 -29.98
C GLN A 53 12.71 12.33 -31.03
N SER A 54 13.64 13.19 -30.65
CA SER A 54 14.65 13.63 -31.62
C SER A 54 15.91 14.11 -30.93
N SER A 55 16.90 13.23 -30.93
CA SER A 55 18.30 13.44 -30.61
C SER A 55 19.01 14.31 -31.65
N TYR A 56 19.61 15.44 -31.23
CA TYR A 56 20.81 15.98 -31.85
C TYR A 56 21.56 16.90 -30.88
N TYR A 57 22.72 16.46 -30.36
CA TYR A 57 23.67 17.34 -29.70
C TYR A 57 24.64 17.92 -30.74
N PRO A 58 24.99 19.22 -30.61
CA PRO A 58 26.41 19.52 -30.48
C PRO A 58 26.70 20.37 -29.24
N ASN A 59 27.64 19.85 -28.45
CA ASN A 59 28.72 20.52 -27.73
C ASN A 59 28.58 21.98 -27.28
N ARG A 60 28.40 22.11 -25.95
CA ARG A 60 29.31 22.79 -24.99
C ARG A 60 30.16 23.94 -25.57
N GLY A 61 29.70 25.17 -25.35
CA GLY A 61 30.46 26.38 -25.67
C GLY A 61 29.79 27.70 -25.29
N ASP A 62 28.47 27.76 -25.28
CA ASP A 62 27.76 29.02 -25.06
C ASP A 62 26.88 28.95 -23.81
N ILE A 63 27.01 29.95 -22.94
CA ILE A 63 25.90 30.36 -22.06
C ILE A 63 25.12 31.39 -22.89
N PRO A 64 23.93 31.07 -23.44
CA PRO A 64 23.06 32.11 -23.95
C PRO A 64 22.58 32.93 -22.76
N SER A 65 23.05 34.17 -22.72
CA SER A 65 22.60 35.21 -21.82
C SER A 65 21.07 35.26 -21.78
N ALA A 66 20.53 35.33 -20.56
CA ALA A 66 19.12 35.46 -20.27
C ALA A 66 18.57 36.81 -20.77
N THR A 67 18.35 36.96 -22.06
CA THR A 67 17.55 38.04 -22.66
C THR A 67 17.26 37.69 -24.11
N GLU A 68 16.26 36.85 -24.35
CA GLU A 68 15.24 36.98 -25.40
C GLU A 68 14.20 35.88 -25.13
N LEU A 69 13.59 35.89 -23.94
CA LEU A 69 12.28 35.28 -23.82
C LEU A 69 11.36 36.23 -24.60
N SER A 70 11.08 35.85 -25.85
CA SER A 70 10.12 36.58 -26.65
C SER A 70 8.83 36.70 -25.83
N GLU A 71 8.32 37.92 -25.70
CA GLU A 71 7.08 38.20 -24.97
C GLU A 71 5.94 37.29 -25.47
N SER A 72 6.03 36.90 -26.76
CA SER A 72 5.18 35.91 -27.42
C SER A 72 5.30 34.49 -26.85
N ALA A 73 6.50 34.00 -26.50
CA ALA A 73 6.66 32.67 -25.90
C ALA A 73 6.05 32.59 -24.48
N ILE A 74 6.11 33.69 -23.72
CA ILE A 74 5.46 33.78 -22.41
C ILE A 74 3.93 33.80 -22.57
N LEU A 75 3.43 34.59 -23.52
CA LEU A 75 1.99 34.63 -23.86
C LEU A 75 1.49 33.26 -24.35
N GLU A 76 2.28 32.54 -25.14
CA GLU A 76 1.94 31.20 -25.62
C GLU A 76 1.92 30.18 -24.48
N ALA A 77 2.91 30.21 -23.58
CA ALA A 77 2.95 29.36 -22.40
C ALA A 77 1.78 29.65 -21.45
N LEU A 78 1.42 30.92 -21.24
CA LEU A 78 0.27 31.30 -20.41
C LEU A 78 -1.04 30.84 -21.03
N ASN A 79 -1.22 30.99 -22.35
CA ASN A 79 -2.41 30.51 -23.05
C ASN A 79 -2.52 28.98 -23.01
N ALA A 80 -1.40 28.26 -23.16
CA ALA A 80 -1.35 26.81 -23.03
C ALA A 80 -1.70 26.36 -21.59
N LEU A 81 -1.20 27.07 -20.58
CA LEU A 81 -1.52 26.79 -19.18
C LEU A 81 -2.99 27.05 -18.85
N ILE A 82 -3.56 28.17 -19.33
CA ILE A 82 -5.00 28.48 -19.17
C ILE A 82 -5.84 27.37 -19.80
N LYS A 83 -5.46 26.91 -21.00
CA LYS A 83 -6.12 25.79 -21.67
C LYS A 83 -6.03 24.50 -20.84
N ALA A 84 -4.85 24.16 -20.32
CA ALA A 84 -4.64 22.98 -19.49
C ALA A 84 -5.42 23.02 -18.17
N VAL A 85 -5.43 24.16 -17.47
CA VAL A 85 -6.19 24.35 -16.22
C VAL A 85 -7.69 24.24 -16.46
N ASN A 86 -8.19 24.81 -17.55
CA ASN A 86 -9.61 24.70 -17.91
C ASN A 86 -10.00 23.25 -18.25
N THR A 87 -9.15 22.53 -19.00
CA THR A 87 -9.36 21.10 -19.28
C THR A 87 -9.37 20.28 -18.00
N LEU A 88 -8.36 20.45 -17.13
CA LEU A 88 -8.29 19.74 -15.86
C LEU A 88 -9.49 20.03 -14.96
N THR A 89 -9.97 21.27 -14.96
CA THR A 89 -11.17 21.68 -14.21
C THR A 89 -12.41 20.96 -14.72
N VAL A 90 -12.52 20.75 -16.03
CA VAL A 90 -13.61 19.96 -16.65
C VAL A 90 -13.46 18.48 -16.28
N ASP A 91 -12.25 17.93 -16.35
CA ASP A 91 -12.00 16.52 -16.04
C ASP A 91 -12.26 16.17 -14.57
N VAL A 92 -11.83 17.03 -13.63
CA VAL A 92 -12.12 16.86 -12.19
C VAL A 92 -13.63 16.93 -11.93
N ARG A 93 -14.35 17.85 -12.58
CA ARG A 93 -15.82 17.91 -12.48
C ARG A 93 -16.47 16.65 -13.04
N ASN A 94 -16.00 16.16 -14.18
CA ASN A 94 -16.51 14.92 -14.78
C ASN A 94 -16.23 13.70 -13.88
N GLN A 95 -15.03 13.58 -13.30
CA GLN A 95 -14.70 12.52 -12.36
C GLN A 95 -15.57 12.57 -11.10
N HIS A 96 -15.83 13.76 -10.55
CA HIS A 96 -16.76 13.93 -9.43
C HIS A 96 -18.17 13.46 -9.79
N GLN A 97 -18.68 13.82 -10.97
CA GLN A 97 -20.00 13.37 -11.43
C GLN A 97 -20.08 11.85 -11.60
N VAL A 98 -19.01 11.21 -12.09
CA VAL A 98 -18.93 9.74 -12.17
C VAL A 98 -18.95 9.12 -10.78
N ILE A 99 -18.19 9.66 -9.82
CA ILE A 99 -18.16 9.16 -8.43
C ILE A 99 -19.52 9.31 -7.77
N ASP A 100 -20.17 10.47 -7.91
CA ASP A 100 -21.47 10.74 -7.31
C ASP A 100 -22.55 9.87 -7.94
N ARG A 101 -22.51 9.67 -9.25
CA ARG A 101 -23.42 8.74 -9.94
C ARG A 101 -23.19 7.30 -9.51
N LEU A 102 -21.93 6.89 -9.33
CA LEU A 102 -21.60 5.55 -8.84
C LEU A 102 -22.12 5.35 -7.40
N ARG A 103 -21.96 6.34 -6.52
CA ARG A 103 -22.54 6.32 -5.16
C ARG A 103 -24.05 6.14 -5.19
N VAL A 104 -24.77 6.93 -5.97
CA VAL A 104 -26.23 6.85 -6.10
C VAL A 104 -26.67 5.48 -6.64
N LEU A 105 -25.94 4.91 -7.60
CA LEU A 105 -26.24 3.57 -8.12
C LEU A 105 -25.97 2.46 -7.09
N LEU A 106 -24.93 2.59 -6.26
CA LEU A 106 -24.66 1.66 -5.16
C LEU A 106 -25.72 1.76 -4.05
N GLU A 107 -26.11 2.98 -3.67
CA GLU A 107 -27.15 3.24 -2.66
C GLU A 107 -28.53 2.73 -3.10
N ASN A 108 -28.89 2.89 -4.37
CA ASN A 108 -30.16 2.43 -4.92
C ASN A 108 -30.11 1.01 -5.50
N CYS A 109 -28.98 0.31 -5.35
CA CYS A 109 -28.87 -1.07 -5.78
C CYS A 109 -29.80 -1.94 -4.93
N ASN A 110 -30.75 -2.63 -5.57
CA ASN A 110 -31.74 -3.48 -4.89
C ASN A 110 -31.10 -4.65 -4.10
N ILE A 111 -29.83 -4.97 -4.38
CA ILE A 111 -29.01 -5.90 -3.59
C ILE A 111 -28.68 -5.31 -2.21
N CYS A 112 -28.35 -4.01 -2.15
CA CYS A 112 -28.09 -3.27 -0.90
C CYS A 112 -29.37 -2.79 -0.21
N ASN A 113 -30.46 -2.57 -0.96
CA ASN A 113 -31.77 -2.14 -0.45
C ASN A 113 -32.68 -3.31 -0.03
N SER A 114 -32.32 -4.55 -0.33
CA SER A 114 -33.02 -5.68 0.27
C SER A 114 -32.70 -5.69 1.76
N ALA A 115 -33.74 -5.68 2.59
CA ALA A 115 -33.67 -5.82 4.05
C ALA A 115 -33.13 -7.20 4.50
N SER A 116 -32.21 -7.78 3.74
CA SER A 116 -31.60 -9.09 3.91
C SER A 116 -30.18 -9.02 4.47
N ILE A 117 -29.65 -7.84 4.81
CA ILE A 117 -28.37 -7.71 5.55
C ILE A 117 -28.67 -7.59 7.06
N THR A 118 -29.48 -8.50 7.60
CA THR A 118 -29.64 -8.68 9.06
C THR A 118 -28.88 -9.91 9.57
N THR A 119 -28.07 -10.53 8.71
CA THR A 119 -27.14 -11.57 9.15
C THR A 119 -25.76 -10.96 9.17
N GLN A 120 -25.40 -10.41 10.33
CA GLN A 120 -24.02 -10.10 10.65
C GLN A 120 -23.16 -11.34 10.34
N PRO A 121 -22.02 -11.20 9.64
CA PRO A 121 -21.16 -12.35 9.36
C PRO A 121 -20.80 -13.05 10.66
N THR A 122 -20.78 -14.37 10.64
CA THR A 122 -20.42 -15.22 11.78
C THR A 122 -19.28 -16.14 11.40
N CYS A 123 -18.66 -16.79 12.37
CA CYS A 123 -17.65 -17.82 12.15
C CYS A 123 -18.18 -18.98 11.30
N GLY A 124 -19.48 -19.26 11.34
CA GLY A 124 -20.11 -20.32 10.55
C GLY A 124 -20.42 -19.92 9.11
N THR A 125 -20.78 -18.66 8.89
CA THR A 125 -21.13 -18.18 7.54
C THR A 125 -19.92 -17.67 6.78
N HIS A 126 -19.06 -16.87 7.43
CA HIS A 126 -17.88 -16.23 6.87
C HIS A 126 -16.72 -16.29 7.88
N PRO A 127 -16.09 -17.46 8.05
CA PRO A 127 -14.95 -17.60 8.95
C PRO A 127 -13.78 -16.71 8.49
N PRO A 128 -13.22 -15.88 9.37
CA PRO A 128 -11.99 -15.16 9.11
C PRO A 128 -10.82 -16.14 8.95
N GLN A 129 -9.80 -15.71 8.22
CA GLN A 129 -8.54 -16.44 8.04
C GLN A 129 -7.71 -16.36 9.34
N CYS A 130 -8.02 -17.20 10.32
CA CYS A 130 -7.27 -17.26 11.58
C CYS A 130 -5.99 -18.07 11.46
N PHE A 131 -5.02 -17.75 12.30
CA PHE A 131 -3.81 -18.55 12.43
C PHE A 131 -4.13 -20.00 12.79
N ALA A 132 -3.28 -20.93 12.38
CA ALA A 132 -3.50 -22.36 12.62
C ALA A 132 -3.77 -22.65 14.11
N ARG A 133 -4.84 -23.40 14.38
CA ARG A 133 -5.32 -23.74 15.74
C ARG A 133 -5.86 -22.58 16.58
N VAL A 134 -6.01 -21.38 16.02
CA VAL A 134 -6.75 -20.28 16.66
C VAL A 134 -8.25 -20.45 16.40
N GLN A 135 -9.07 -20.35 17.44
CA GLN A 135 -10.52 -20.44 17.32
C GLN A 135 -11.12 -19.12 16.84
N CYS A 136 -12.09 -19.18 15.94
CA CYS A 136 -12.92 -18.03 15.60
C CYS A 136 -13.97 -17.77 16.69
N GLN A 137 -14.24 -16.49 16.96
CA GLN A 137 -15.22 -16.02 17.93
C GLN A 137 -16.16 -15.01 17.28
N ASP A 138 -17.47 -15.19 17.47
CA ASP A 138 -18.48 -14.24 17.03
C ASP A 138 -18.51 -13.03 17.97
N THR A 139 -18.33 -11.82 17.42
CA THR A 139 -18.39 -10.57 18.19
C THR A 139 -19.52 -9.68 17.67
N PRO A 140 -20.00 -8.70 18.46
CA PRO A 140 -21.00 -7.72 18.01
C PRO A 140 -20.57 -6.86 16.82
N ASN A 141 -19.30 -6.95 16.39
CA ASN A 141 -18.75 -6.28 15.22
C ASN A 141 -18.42 -7.26 14.07
N GLY A 142 -18.84 -8.52 14.17
CA GLY A 142 -18.54 -9.60 13.22
C GLY A 142 -17.59 -10.66 13.79
N PRO A 143 -17.19 -11.67 13.01
CA PRO A 143 -16.38 -12.76 13.48
C PRO A 143 -14.91 -12.31 13.59
N ARG A 144 -14.24 -12.66 14.69
CA ARG A 144 -12.83 -12.34 14.94
C ARG A 144 -12.06 -13.57 15.37
N CYS A 145 -10.76 -13.57 15.11
CA CYS A 145 -9.88 -14.61 15.63
C CYS A 145 -9.64 -14.42 17.13
N GLY A 146 -9.63 -15.54 17.86
CA GLY A 146 -9.28 -15.58 19.27
C GLY A 146 -7.79 -15.38 19.52
N PRO A 147 -7.33 -15.58 20.77
CA PRO A 147 -5.93 -15.45 21.12
C PRO A 147 -5.06 -16.52 20.45
N CYS A 148 -3.78 -16.22 20.28
CA CYS A 148 -2.78 -17.17 19.79
C CYS A 148 -2.66 -18.39 20.73
N PRO A 149 -2.34 -19.59 20.20
CA PRO A 149 -2.14 -20.78 21.00
C PRO A 149 -0.95 -20.63 21.96
N TYR A 150 -0.87 -21.51 22.97
CA TYR A 150 0.21 -21.49 23.96
C TYR A 150 1.60 -21.53 23.30
N GLY A 151 2.49 -20.64 23.74
CA GLY A 151 3.82 -20.49 23.15
C GLY A 151 3.85 -19.66 21.86
N PHE A 152 2.76 -18.99 21.50
CA PHE A 152 2.71 -18.03 20.40
C PHE A 152 2.13 -16.69 20.85
N VAL A 153 2.59 -15.60 20.23
CA VAL A 153 2.14 -14.22 20.47
C VAL A 153 1.71 -13.56 19.17
N GLY A 154 0.75 -12.64 19.24
CA GLY A 154 0.21 -11.95 18.07
C GLY A 154 -1.26 -11.61 18.20
N ASN A 155 -1.92 -11.36 17.07
CA ASN A 155 -3.29 -10.83 17.01
C ASN A 155 -4.35 -11.90 16.68
N GLY A 156 -3.96 -13.19 16.64
CA GLY A 156 -4.84 -14.31 16.29
C GLY A 156 -4.97 -14.58 14.78
N TYR A 157 -4.65 -13.60 13.93
CA TYR A 157 -4.53 -13.75 12.48
C TYR A 157 -3.09 -14.10 12.10
N GLU A 158 -2.15 -13.41 12.73
CA GLU A 158 -0.72 -13.67 12.69
C GLU A 158 -0.26 -13.98 14.11
N CYS A 159 0.35 -15.15 14.28
CA CYS A 159 0.93 -15.59 15.53
C CYS A 159 2.35 -16.06 15.28
N THR A 160 3.30 -15.57 16.06
CA THR A 160 4.71 -15.95 16.01
C THR A 160 5.08 -16.71 17.28
N ALA A 161 6.01 -17.67 17.18
CA ALA A 161 6.45 -18.42 18.34
C ALA A 161 7.12 -17.46 19.36
N VAL A 162 6.73 -17.59 20.62
CA VAL A 162 7.37 -16.90 21.73
C VAL A 162 8.80 -17.43 21.82
N ARG A 163 9.76 -16.53 21.64
CA ARG A 163 11.17 -16.82 21.86
C ARG A 163 11.44 -16.87 23.36
N THR A 164 12.29 -17.80 23.77
CA THR A 164 12.74 -17.94 25.15
C THR A 164 14.26 -17.87 25.21
N CYS A 165 14.84 -17.79 26.41
CA CYS A 165 16.28 -17.85 26.61
C CYS A 165 16.93 -19.11 26.06
N ARG A 166 16.15 -20.19 25.86
CA ARG A 166 16.62 -21.42 25.21
C ARG A 166 16.97 -21.25 23.74
N ASP A 167 16.42 -20.23 23.09
CA ASP A 167 16.72 -19.91 21.69
C ASP A 167 18.02 -19.10 21.54
N TYR A 168 18.74 -18.86 22.64
CA TYR A 168 19.94 -18.01 22.72
C TYR A 168 19.77 -16.65 22.01
N PRO A 169 18.73 -15.87 22.34
CA PRO A 169 18.47 -14.60 21.67
C PRO A 169 19.40 -13.46 22.12
N CYS A 170 19.96 -13.56 23.33
CA CYS A 170 20.86 -12.53 23.86
C CYS A 170 22.28 -12.72 23.35
N PHE A 171 23.04 -11.63 23.34
CA PHE A 171 24.46 -11.62 22.99
C PHE A 171 25.26 -12.54 23.93
N HIS A 172 26.42 -13.01 23.45
CA HIS A 172 27.29 -13.88 24.25
C HIS A 172 27.66 -13.24 25.58
N ASP A 173 27.60 -14.02 26.67
CA ASP A 173 27.82 -13.60 28.05
C ASP A 173 26.84 -12.54 28.61
N VAL A 174 25.74 -12.24 27.90
CA VAL A 174 24.63 -11.45 28.44
C VAL A 174 23.66 -12.33 29.22
N GLN A 175 23.25 -11.87 30.40
CA GLN A 175 22.26 -12.57 31.22
C GLN A 175 20.89 -12.56 30.51
N CYS A 176 20.32 -13.73 30.27
CA CYS A 176 18.97 -13.87 29.74
C CYS A 176 18.00 -14.31 30.84
N ARG A 177 16.80 -13.72 30.86
CA ARG A 177 15.71 -14.10 31.75
C ARG A 177 14.42 -14.36 30.97
N ASP A 178 13.79 -15.50 31.21
CA ASP A 178 12.46 -15.77 30.67
C ASP A 178 11.40 -14.93 31.40
N THR A 179 10.47 -14.36 30.64
CA THR A 179 9.32 -13.58 31.12
C THR A 179 8.02 -14.17 30.59
N ASP A 180 6.88 -13.77 31.17
CA ASP A 180 5.56 -14.24 30.72
C ASP A 180 5.24 -13.89 29.26
N HIS A 181 5.99 -12.96 28.66
CA HIS A 181 5.83 -12.49 27.29
C HIS A 181 6.99 -12.89 26.36
N GLY A 182 7.99 -13.65 26.84
CA GLY A 182 9.15 -14.08 26.05
C GLY A 182 10.44 -14.11 26.84
N TYR A 183 11.45 -13.37 26.39
CA TYR A 183 12.74 -13.24 27.07
C TYR A 183 13.08 -11.77 27.29
N GLU A 184 13.96 -11.51 28.24
CA GLU A 184 14.56 -10.21 28.50
C GLU A 184 16.07 -10.39 28.59
N CYS A 185 16.82 -9.62 27.80
CA CYS A 185 18.28 -9.58 27.83
C CYS A 185 18.77 -8.50 28.79
N GLY A 186 19.81 -8.84 29.56
CA GLY A 186 20.52 -7.89 30.42
C GLY A 186 21.38 -6.90 29.62
N PRO A 187 22.07 -5.98 30.32
CA PRO A 187 22.94 -5.01 29.68
C PRO A 187 24.15 -5.69 29.02
N CYS A 188 24.68 -5.05 27.97
CA CYS A 188 25.89 -5.51 27.29
C CYS A 188 27.09 -5.60 28.23
N PRO A 189 28.05 -6.52 27.97
CA PRO A 189 29.27 -6.66 28.75
C PRO A 189 30.13 -5.38 28.72
N ALA A 190 31.04 -5.24 29.69
CA ALA A 190 31.93 -4.08 29.76
C ALA A 190 32.71 -3.86 28.46
N GLY A 191 32.63 -2.64 27.90
CA GLY A 191 33.27 -2.29 26.63
C GLY A 191 32.41 -2.57 25.39
N TYR A 192 31.17 -3.00 25.55
CA TYR A 192 30.16 -3.13 24.49
C TYR A 192 28.95 -2.24 24.79
N GLU A 193 28.22 -1.84 23.75
CA GLU A 193 26.99 -1.05 23.81
C GLU A 193 25.93 -1.64 22.86
N GLY A 194 24.66 -1.54 23.25
CA GLY A 194 23.54 -2.13 22.53
C GLY A 194 22.33 -2.41 23.42
N ASP A 195 21.40 -3.21 22.90
CA ASP A 195 20.14 -3.60 23.53
C ASP A 195 20.20 -4.95 24.30
N GLY A 196 21.38 -5.56 24.38
CA GLY A 196 21.59 -6.87 25.02
C GLY A 196 21.38 -8.06 24.09
N GLU A 197 20.64 -7.89 22.98
CA GLU A 197 20.57 -8.86 21.87
C GLU A 197 21.75 -8.65 20.90
N HIS A 198 21.98 -7.38 20.55
CA HIS A 198 23.02 -6.94 19.65
C HIS A 198 23.96 -6.00 20.41
N CYS A 199 25.06 -6.55 20.90
CA CYS A 199 26.11 -5.77 21.54
C CYS A 199 27.26 -5.50 20.55
N ALA A 200 27.53 -4.23 20.27
CA ALA A 200 28.68 -3.80 19.48
C ALA A 200 29.80 -3.30 20.40
N LYS A 201 31.06 -3.57 20.05
CA LYS A 201 32.20 -3.08 20.82
C LYS A 201 32.20 -1.55 20.79
N ARG A 202 32.26 -0.91 21.95
CA ARG A 202 32.34 0.55 22.08
C ARG A 202 33.57 1.04 21.32
N SER A 203 33.36 1.80 20.24
CA SER A 203 34.40 2.53 19.53
C SER A 203 34.96 3.60 20.47
N GLY A 204 36.20 3.43 20.94
CA GLY A 204 36.91 4.48 21.68
C GLY A 204 37.08 5.80 20.89
N CYS A 205 36.76 5.77 19.59
CA CYS A 205 36.80 6.91 18.68
C CYS A 205 35.50 7.74 18.64
N GLU A 206 34.38 7.24 19.21
CA GLU A 206 33.08 7.94 19.17
C GLU A 206 33.02 9.10 20.19
N TYR A 207 33.66 8.94 21.34
CA TYR A 207 33.70 9.92 22.45
C TYR A 207 35.08 10.55 22.69
N SER A 208 36.08 10.15 21.93
CA SER A 208 37.39 10.80 21.88
C SER A 208 37.91 10.74 20.46
N PRO A 209 37.43 11.63 19.55
CA PRO A 209 38.20 11.90 18.36
C PRO A 209 39.59 12.32 18.85
N CYS A 210 40.62 11.53 18.50
CA CYS A 210 42.00 11.90 18.75
C CYS A 210 42.17 13.35 18.31
N HIS A 211 42.77 14.19 19.16
CA HIS A 211 43.02 15.59 18.86
C HIS A 211 43.65 15.69 17.46
N PRO A 212 43.06 16.43 16.49
CA PRO A 212 43.76 16.66 15.24
C PRO A 212 44.92 17.59 15.57
N GLY A 213 46.14 17.04 15.63
CA GLY A 213 47.28 17.78 16.14
C GLY A 213 48.65 17.17 15.87
N GLN A 214 49.22 17.58 14.74
CA GLN A 214 50.60 18.09 14.62
C GLN A 214 51.78 17.12 14.87
N ASN A 215 52.33 16.56 13.79
CA ASN A 215 53.62 16.97 13.19
C ASN A 215 53.86 16.25 11.86
#